data_AF-A0A945YZ33-F1
#
_entry.id   AF-A0A945YZ33-F1
#
_cell.length_a   1.000
_cell.length_b   1.000
_cell.length_c   1.000
_cell.angle_alpha   90.00
_cell.angle_beta   90.00
_cell.angle_gamma   90.00
#
_symmetry.space_group_name_H-M   'P 1'
#
loop_
_entity.id
_entity.type
_entity.pdbx_description
1 polymer ?
#
loop_
_entity_poly.entity_id
_entity_poly.type
_entity_poly.pdbx_seq_one_letter_code
_entity_poly.pdbx_strand_id
1 'polypeptide(L)'
;MGWNYRLFKHDDKTVWYGIHEVFYKTNESNEFNENEIDCISSDPIDPHGATKEDIEEDLDNMRAALDKPVLDYNQMLEKLKNG
;
A
#
# COMPACT_ATOMS: atom_id res chain seq x y z
N MET A 1 -4.60 7.94 10.49
CA MET A 1 -3.70 8.13 9.33
C MET A 1 -4.34 7.46 8.14
N GLY A 2 -4.32 8.09 6.96
CA GLY A 2 -4.92 7.54 5.74
C GLY A 2 -3.99 6.67 4.89
N TRP A 3 -2.69 6.74 5.18
CA TRP A 3 -1.65 5.93 4.56
C TRP A 3 -1.48 4.59 5.28
N ASN A 4 -1.34 3.52 4.53
CA ASN A 4 -1.12 2.16 5.04
C ASN A 4 -0.27 1.36 4.06
N TYR A 5 0.15 0.16 4.45
CA TYR A 5 0.94 -0.74 3.60
C TYR A 5 0.10 -1.90 3.09
N ARG A 6 0.29 -2.26 1.82
CA ARG A 6 -0.35 -3.41 1.16
C ARG A 6 0.65 -4.16 0.30
N LEU A 7 0.58 -5.50 0.32
CA LEU A 7 1.31 -6.34 -0.59
C LEU A 7 0.63 -6.36 -1.97
N PHE A 8 1.39 -6.01 -2.99
CA PHE A 8 0.97 -6.07 -4.38
C PHE A 8 1.74 -7.12 -5.15
N LYS A 9 1.02 -7.79 -6.06
CA LYS A 9 1.60 -8.58 -7.14
C LYS A 9 1.73 -7.68 -8.37
N HIS A 10 2.91 -7.70 -8.97
CA HIS A 10 3.19 -7.13 -10.28
C HIS A 10 3.31 -8.26 -11.31
N ASP A 11 2.73 -8.02 -12.49
CA ASP A 11 2.69 -8.99 -13.59
C ASP A 11 2.87 -8.26 -14.93
N ASP A 12 4.00 -7.55 -15.07
CA ASP A 12 4.30 -6.62 -16.17
C ASP A 12 5.51 -7.04 -17.03
N LYS A 13 5.83 -8.35 -17.04
CA LYS A 13 6.77 -9.14 -17.88
C LYS A 13 7.36 -10.29 -17.08
N THR A 14 7.54 -10.06 -15.79
CA THR A 14 8.01 -11.01 -14.79
C THR A 14 7.16 -10.83 -13.54
N VAL A 15 6.75 -11.94 -12.91
CA VAL A 15 5.97 -11.85 -11.67
C VAL A 15 6.90 -11.50 -10.51
N TRP A 16 6.57 -10.43 -9.79
CA TRP A 16 7.24 -10.04 -8.55
C TRP A 16 6.23 -9.46 -7.55
N TYR A 17 6.63 -9.38 -6.28
CA TYR A 17 5.78 -8.88 -5.20
C TYR A 17 6.50 -7.72 -4.50
N GLY A 18 5.75 -6.67 -4.18
CA GLY A 18 6.26 -5.50 -3.49
C GLY A 18 5.24 -4.97 -2.48
N ILE A 19 5.72 -4.46 -1.35
CA ILE A 19 4.88 -3.72 -0.41
C ILE A 19 4.85 -2.27 -0.87
N HIS A 20 3.67 -1.72 -1.07
CA HIS A 20 3.46 -0.33 -1.46
C HIS A 20 2.70 0.43 -0.39
N GLU A 21 2.95 1.73 -0.34
CA GLU A 21 2.11 2.69 0.35
C GLU A 21 0.79 2.89 -0.40
N VAL A 22 -0.32 2.85 0.33
CA VAL A 22 -1.65 3.15 -0.20
C VAL A 22 -2.31 4.24 0.63
N PHE A 23 -2.97 5.18 -0.04
CA PHE A 23 -3.85 6.15 0.60
C PHE A 23 -5.30 5.75 0.33
N TYR A 24 -6.14 5.75 1.36
CA TYR A 24 -7.55 5.42 1.23
C TYR A 24 -8.43 6.68 1.12
N LYS A 25 -9.52 6.59 0.36
CA LYS A 25 -10.53 7.65 0.27
C LYS A 25 -11.23 7.84 1.61
N THR A 26 -11.66 9.07 1.88
CA THR A 26 -12.51 9.38 3.03
C THR A 26 -13.97 9.43 2.61
N ASN A 27 -14.87 8.97 3.48
CA ASN A 27 -16.31 9.17 3.32
C ASN A 27 -16.72 10.62 3.64
N GLU A 28 -18.00 10.96 3.50
CA GLU A 28 -18.55 12.29 3.82
C GLU A 28 -18.36 12.72 5.29
N SER A 29 -18.11 11.75 6.18
CA SER A 29 -17.80 11.98 7.60
C SER A 29 -16.30 12.10 7.89
N ASN A 30 -15.45 12.16 6.85
CA ASN A 30 -13.99 12.18 6.91
C ASN A 30 -13.34 10.90 7.51
N GLU A 31 -14.03 9.77 7.50
CA GLU A 31 -13.47 8.49 7.91
C GLU A 31 -12.89 7.76 6.70
N PHE A 32 -11.72 7.14 6.87
CA PHE A 32 -11.06 6.38 5.80
C PHE A 32 -11.83 5.09 5.48
N ASN A 33 -12.10 4.85 4.20
CA ASN A 33 -12.66 3.61 3.70
C ASN A 33 -11.54 2.71 3.16
N GLU A 34 -11.14 1.70 3.93
CA GLU A 34 -10.06 0.76 3.56
C GLU A 34 -10.36 -0.07 2.29
N ASN A 35 -11.59 -0.04 1.78
CA ASN A 35 -11.97 -0.71 0.53
C ASN A 35 -11.78 0.18 -0.70
N GLU A 36 -11.55 1.48 -0.51
CA GLU A 36 -11.43 2.46 -1.59
C GLU A 36 -10.04 3.09 -1.55
N ILE A 37 -9.12 2.49 -2.28
CA ILE A 37 -7.79 3.07 -2.49
C ILE A 37 -7.92 4.27 -3.43
N ASP A 38 -7.28 5.37 -3.06
CA ASP A 38 -7.21 6.62 -3.80
C ASP A 38 -5.86 6.78 -4.51
N CYS A 39 -4.77 6.43 -3.82
CA CYS A 39 -3.40 6.53 -4.36
C CYS A 39 -2.57 5.31 -3.95
N ILE A 40 -1.59 4.95 -4.79
CA ILE A 40 -0.61 3.88 -4.53
C ILE A 40 0.77 4.43 -4.89
N SER A 41 1.81 4.13 -4.12
CA SER A 41 3.19 4.48 -4.47
C SER A 41 3.61 3.81 -5.78
N SER A 42 4.38 4.52 -6.61
CA SER A 42 4.93 3.99 -7.86
C SER A 42 5.90 2.84 -7.60
N ASP A 43 6.78 3.04 -6.62
CA ASP A 43 7.80 2.07 -6.22
C ASP A 43 7.40 1.38 -4.90
N PRO A 44 7.85 0.13 -4.69
CA PRO A 44 7.76 -0.51 -3.37
C PRO A 44 8.54 0.29 -2.34
N ILE A 45 8.14 0.16 -1.08
CA ILE A 45 8.79 0.87 0.01
C ILE A 45 9.94 0.07 0.63
N ASP A 46 10.97 0.79 1.05
CA ASP A 46 12.06 0.30 1.91
C ASP A 46 11.85 0.82 3.34
N PRO A 47 12.21 0.04 4.38
CA PRO A 47 12.13 0.51 5.76
C PRO A 47 12.97 1.78 5.98
N HIS A 48 12.38 2.81 6.56
CA HIS A 48 13.07 4.10 6.73
C HIS A 48 12.71 4.83 8.04
N GLY A 49 13.70 5.47 8.68
CA GLY A 49 13.51 6.12 9.97
C GLY A 49 14.77 6.85 10.46
N ALA A 50 14.60 7.72 11.47
CA ALA A 50 15.71 8.47 12.07
C ALA A 50 16.39 7.69 13.22
N THR A 51 15.67 6.72 13.79
CA THR A 51 16.11 5.87 14.89
C THR A 51 15.98 4.39 14.54
N LYS A 52 16.58 3.53 15.36
CA LYS A 52 16.40 2.08 15.23
C LYS A 52 14.95 1.68 15.47
N GLU A 53 14.31 2.33 16.43
CA GLU A 53 12.93 2.09 16.82
C GLU A 53 11.96 2.44 15.68
N ASP A 54 12.22 3.52 14.93
CA ASP A 54 11.43 3.87 13.75
C ASP A 54 11.51 2.77 12.68
N ILE A 55 12.71 2.20 12.45
CA ILE A 55 12.90 1.09 11.50
C ILE A 55 12.16 -0.17 11.97
N GLU A 56 12.17 -0.46 13.28
CA GLU A 56 11.43 -1.59 13.84
C GLU A 56 9.92 -1.42 13.68
N GLU A 57 9.38 -0.22 13.95
CA GLU A 57 7.97 0.10 13.73
C GLU A 57 7.58 -0.03 12.24
N ASP A 58 8.43 0.47 11.34
CA ASP A 58 8.17 0.41 9.90
C ASP A 58 8.16 -1.04 9.39
N LEU A 59 9.12 -1.85 9.85
CA LEU A 59 9.17 -3.29 9.56
C LEU A 59 7.93 -4.04 10.10
N ASP A 60 7.46 -3.70 11.30
CA ASP A 60 6.25 -4.32 11.87
C ASP A 60 5.00 -3.95 11.06
N ASN A 61 4.89 -2.69 10.62
CA ASN A 61 3.82 -2.25 9.73
C ASN A 61 3.88 -2.96 8.37
N MET A 62 5.07 -3.09 7.77
CA MET A 62 5.28 -3.83 6.53
C MET A 62 4.92 -5.30 6.69
N ARG A 63 5.28 -5.90 7.83
CA ARG A 63 4.93 -7.29 8.15
C ARG A 63 3.42 -7.47 8.25
N ALA A 64 2.71 -6.55 8.90
CA ALA A 64 1.25 -6.58 9.00
C ALA A 64 0.55 -6.49 7.63
N ALA A 65 1.21 -5.93 6.61
CA ALA A 65 0.67 -5.93 5.25
C ALA A 65 0.59 -7.33 4.63
N LEU A 66 1.42 -8.28 5.10
CA LEU A 66 1.43 -9.68 4.62
C LEU A 66 0.21 -10.48 5.10
N ASP A 67 -0.44 -10.04 6.18
CA ASP A 67 -1.66 -10.66 6.71
C ASP A 67 -2.93 -10.21 5.97
N LYS A 68 -2.80 -9.22 5.06
CA LYS A 68 -3.90 -8.67 4.26
C LYS A 68 -3.96 -9.35 2.89
N PRO A 69 -5.12 -9.32 2.19
CA PRO A 69 -5.21 -9.85 0.84
C PRO A 69 -4.23 -9.16 -0.12
N VAL A 70 -3.54 -9.97 -0.93
CA VAL A 70 -2.65 -9.52 -2.00
C VAL A 70 -3.48 -8.84 -3.10
N LEU A 71 -3.04 -7.66 -3.52
CA LEU A 71 -3.68 -6.88 -4.57
C LEU A 71 -2.90 -6.99 -5.88
N ASP A 72 -3.58 -6.87 -7.03
CA ASP A 72 -2.92 -6.79 -8.34
C ASP A 72 -2.62 -5.33 -8.67
N TYR A 73 -1.34 -5.01 -8.87
CA TYR A 73 -0.90 -3.62 -9.05
C TYR A 73 -1.43 -3.01 -10.34
N ASN A 74 -1.34 -3.73 -11.45
CA ASN A 74 -1.76 -3.25 -12.77
C ASN A 74 -3.28 -3.03 -12.80
N GLN A 75 -4.06 -3.99 -12.27
CA GLN A 75 -5.51 -3.85 -12.17
C GLN A 75 -5.92 -2.64 -11.32
N MET A 76 -5.20 -2.40 -10.22
CA MET A 76 -5.51 -1.26 -9.35
C MET A 76 -5.14 0.07 -10.02
N LEU A 77 -4.01 0.18 -10.70
CA LEU A 77 -3.66 1.39 -11.46
C LEU A 77 -4.68 1.70 -12.57
N GLU A 78 -5.19 0.68 -13.27
CA GLU A 78 -6.24 0.87 -14.26
C GLU A 78 -7.54 1.39 -13.64
N LYS A 79 -7.93 0.90 -12.46
CA LYS A 79 -9.10 1.41 -11.73
C LYS A 79 -8.93 2.87 -11.33
N LEU A 80 -7.75 3.25 -10.84
CA LEU A 80 -7.45 4.62 -10.41
C LEU A 80 -7.41 5.63 -11.56
N LYS A 81 -7.03 5.20 -12.77
CA LYS A 81 -7.06 6.08 -13.97
C LYS A 81 -8.48 6.37 -14.48
N ASN A 82 -9.44 5.51 -14.13
CA ASN A 82 -10.79 5.52 -14.71
C ASN A 82 -11.88 5.97 -13.71
N GLY A 83 -11.51 6.29 -12.46
CA GLY A 83 -12.43 6.75 -11.40
C GLY A 83 -12.14 8.18 -11.00
#